data_AF-A0A4V0I8H4-F1
#
_entry.id   AF-A0A4V0I8H4-F1
#
_cell.length_a   1.000
_cell.length_b   1.000
_cell.length_c   1.000
_cell.angle_alpha   90.00
_cell.angle_beta   90.00
_cell.angle_gamma   90.00
#
_symmetry.space_group_name_H-M   'P 1'
#
loop_
_entity.id
_entity.type
_entity.pdbx_description
1 polymer ?
#
loop_
_entity_poly.entity_id
_entity_poly.type
_entity_poly.pdbx_seq_one_letter_code
_entity_poly.pdbx_strand_id
1 'polypeptide(L)'
;MNPEFTVGNVGQFPGQLDRLLRVAEERGLQAVLLNILREVRDEVQRHPREWGDPYTNLRALNVVRYGRTLLPSAIRVEYAVHNEKPFVWLSAIWALPGSPFA
;
A
#
# COMPACT_ATOMS: atom_id res chain seq x y z
N MET A 1 -8.95 -3.95 22.55
CA MET A 1 -8.68 -4.36 21.17
C MET A 1 -8.87 -3.15 20.28
N ASN A 2 -7.84 -2.71 19.56
CA ASN A 2 -8.03 -1.71 18.51
C ASN A 2 -8.86 -2.35 17.39
N PRO A 3 -9.91 -1.68 16.88
CA PRO A 3 -10.67 -2.21 15.76
C PRO A 3 -9.77 -2.34 14.53
N GLU A 4 -9.90 -3.44 13.80
CA GLU A 4 -9.24 -3.59 12.50
C GLU A 4 -9.70 -2.48 11.55
N PHE A 5 -8.76 -1.95 10.77
CA PHE A 5 -9.06 -0.92 9.79
C PHE A 5 -9.73 -1.52 8.56
N THR A 6 -10.81 -0.91 8.10
CA THR A 6 -11.35 -1.22 6.78
C THR A 6 -10.42 -0.65 5.71
N VAL A 7 -10.04 -1.47 4.73
CA VAL A 7 -9.15 -1.07 3.64
C VAL A 7 -9.97 -0.80 2.38
N GLY A 8 -9.92 0.43 1.88
CA GLY A 8 -10.47 0.83 0.59
C GLY A 8 -9.37 1.22 -0.40
N ASN A 9 -9.68 1.18 -1.70
CA ASN A 9 -8.76 1.58 -2.76
C ASN A 9 -9.23 2.90 -3.38
N VAL A 10 -8.31 3.83 -3.66
CA VAL A 10 -8.60 5.12 -4.30
C VAL A 10 -7.47 5.55 -5.23
N GLY A 11 -7.76 6.54 -6.08
CA GLY A 11 -6.73 7.20 -6.89
C GLY A 11 -6.13 6.29 -7.96
N GLN A 12 -4.81 6.29 -8.07
CA GLN A 12 -4.07 5.59 -9.12
C GLN A 12 -3.85 4.10 -8.80
N PHE A 13 -4.19 3.66 -7.58
CA PHE A 13 -3.93 2.30 -7.10
C PHE A 13 -4.37 1.20 -8.08
N PRO A 14 -5.61 1.18 -8.64
CA PRO A 14 -6.03 0.09 -9.52
C PRO A 14 -5.15 -0.04 -10.76
N GLY A 15 -4.91 1.06 -11.48
CA GLY A 15 -4.12 1.01 -12.72
C GLY A 15 -2.64 0.68 -12.49
N GLN A 16 -2.07 1.11 -11.36
CA GLN A 16 -0.69 0.74 -11.01
C GLN A 16 -0.59 -0.73 -10.56
N LEU A 17 -1.60 -1.23 -9.84
CA LEU A 17 -1.69 -2.63 -9.46
C LEU A 17 -1.80 -3.54 -10.70
N ASP A 18 -2.64 -3.18 -11.67
CA ASP A 18 -2.78 -3.92 -12.94
C ASP A 18 -1.44 -4.02 -13.68
N ARG A 19 -0.66 -2.92 -13.69
CA ARG A 19 0.69 -2.94 -14.27
C ARG A 19 1.62 -3.90 -13.54
N LEU A 20 1.62 -3.89 -12.20
CA LEU A 20 2.45 -4.80 -11.41
C LEU A 20 2.06 -6.26 -11.63
N LEU A 21 0.76 -6.56 -11.68
CA LEU A 21 0.24 -7.90 -11.93
C LEU A 21 0.68 -8.43 -13.30
N ARG A 22 0.57 -7.61 -14.34
CA ARG A 22 1.02 -7.96 -15.68
C ARG A 22 2.52 -8.25 -15.74
N VAL A 23 3.36 -7.40 -15.14
CA VAL A 23 4.82 -7.63 -15.12
C VAL A 23 5.16 -8.88 -14.31
N ALA A 24 4.45 -9.13 -13.20
CA ALA A 24 4.63 -10.33 -12.41
C ALA A 24 4.24 -11.60 -13.18
N GLU A 25 3.19 -11.55 -14.00
CA GLU A 25 2.82 -12.63 -14.91
C GLU A 25 3.90 -12.90 -15.97
N GLU A 26 4.32 -11.85 -16.69
CA GLU A 26 5.35 -11.94 -17.73
C GLU A 26 6.68 -12.52 -17.20
N ARG A 27 6.96 -12.34 -15.90
CA ARG A 27 8.20 -12.79 -15.24
C ARG A 27 8.04 -14.04 -14.37
N GLY A 28 6.83 -14.64 -14.29
CA GLY A 28 6.57 -15.80 -13.44
C GLY A 28 6.66 -15.52 -11.93
N LEU A 29 6.46 -14.26 -11.51
CA LEU A 29 6.56 -13.77 -10.14
C LEU A 29 5.20 -13.52 -9.47
N GLN A 30 4.10 -14.01 -10.05
CA GLN A 30 2.74 -13.78 -9.55
C GLN A 30 2.58 -14.18 -8.08
N ALA A 31 3.07 -15.36 -7.70
CA ALA A 31 2.98 -15.84 -6.31
C ALA A 31 3.73 -14.92 -5.33
N VAL A 32 4.89 -14.40 -5.75
CA VAL A 32 5.69 -13.45 -4.96
C VAL A 32 4.93 -12.14 -4.78
N LEU A 33 4.38 -11.58 -5.86
CA LEU A 33 3.60 -10.35 -5.78
C LEU A 33 2.35 -10.51 -4.93
N LEU A 34 1.62 -11.63 -5.07
CA LEU A 34 0.43 -11.91 -4.26
C LEU A 34 0.74 -12.01 -2.77
N ASN A 35 1.88 -12.61 -2.40
CA ASN A 35 2.32 -12.63 -1.00
C ASN A 35 2.64 -11.22 -0.49
N ILE A 36 3.36 -10.41 -1.28
CA ILE A 36 3.63 -9.01 -0.93
C ILE A 36 2.32 -8.23 -0.74
N LEU A 37 1.35 -8.36 -1.64
CA LEU A 37 0.07 -7.67 -1.55
C LEU A 37 -0.74 -8.10 -0.32
N ARG A 38 -0.66 -9.39 0.05
CA ARG A 38 -1.30 -9.91 1.27
C ARG A 38 -0.67 -9.31 2.52
N GLU A 39 0.67 -9.30 2.60
CA GLU A 39 1.40 -8.67 3.70
C GLU A 39 1.07 -7.18 3.84
N VAL A 40 1.06 -6.45 2.72
CA VAL A 40 0.65 -5.03 2.71
C VAL A 40 -0.75 -4.88 3.29
N ARG A 41 -1.71 -5.68 2.84
CA ARG A 41 -3.09 -5.62 3.32
C ARG A 41 -3.18 -5.89 4.82
N ASP A 42 -2.53 -6.95 5.29
CA ASP A 42 -2.57 -7.36 6.70
C ASP A 42 -1.97 -6.27 7.60
N GLU A 43 -0.84 -5.69 7.20
CA GLU A 43 -0.16 -4.64 7.94
C GLU A 43 -0.97 -3.33 7.98
N VAL A 44 -1.53 -2.89 6.85
CA VAL A 44 -2.36 -1.66 6.85
C VAL A 44 -3.72 -1.87 7.54
N GLN A 45 -4.21 -3.10 7.60
CA GLN A 45 -5.44 -3.42 8.33
C GLN A 45 -5.22 -3.43 9.85
N ARG A 46 -4.06 -3.91 10.32
CA ARG A 46 -3.78 -4.06 11.76
C ARG A 46 -3.03 -2.88 12.37
N HIS A 47 -1.99 -2.40 11.68
CA HIS A 47 -1.00 -1.45 12.22
C HIS A 47 -0.68 -0.29 11.27
N PRO A 48 -1.67 0.38 10.63
CA PRO A 48 -1.38 1.32 9.55
C PRO A 48 -0.57 2.54 9.99
N ARG A 49 -0.66 2.97 11.25
CA ARG A 49 0.08 4.15 11.75
C ARG A 49 1.51 3.82 12.20
N GLU A 50 1.82 2.55 12.40
CA GLU A 50 3.12 2.04 12.84
C GLU A 50 3.91 1.45 11.67
N TRP A 51 3.21 0.95 10.65
CA TRP A 51 3.84 0.28 9.52
C TRP A 51 4.53 1.24 8.54
N GLY A 52 3.97 2.40 8.26
CA GLY A 52 4.53 3.35 7.29
C GLY A 52 5.01 4.64 7.95
N ASP A 53 5.77 5.43 7.19
CA ASP A 53 6.23 6.73 7.64
C ASP A 53 5.20 7.80 7.26
N PRO A 54 4.71 8.62 8.23
CA PRO A 54 3.80 9.71 7.91
C PRO A 54 4.55 10.82 7.16
N TYR A 55 3.99 11.31 6.05
CA TYR A 55 4.60 12.37 5.26
C TYR A 55 3.69 13.56 4.96
N THR A 56 2.38 13.47 5.19
CA THR A 56 1.46 14.61 5.02
C THR A 56 0.25 14.49 5.93
N ASN A 57 -0.06 15.56 6.67
CA ASN A 57 -1.29 15.67 7.46
C ASN A 57 -2.31 16.53 6.71
N LEU A 58 -3.39 15.91 6.24
CA LEU A 58 -4.52 16.56 5.56
C LEU A 58 -5.61 16.90 6.58
N ARG A 59 -5.38 17.96 7.37
CA ARG A 59 -6.26 18.34 8.48
C ARG A 59 -7.72 18.52 8.07
N ALA A 60 -7.98 19.14 6.91
CA ALA A 60 -9.33 19.37 6.41
C ALA A 60 -10.11 18.08 6.10
N LEU A 61 -9.40 16.97 5.86
CA LEU A 61 -10.00 15.66 5.59
C LEU A 61 -9.94 14.73 6.81
N ASN A 62 -9.33 15.16 7.90
CA ASN A 62 -9.04 14.36 9.09
C ASN A 62 -8.24 13.07 8.79
N VAL A 63 -7.23 13.19 7.92
CA VAL A 63 -6.44 12.07 7.39
C VAL A 63 -4.95 12.37 7.43
N VAL A 64 -4.14 11.35 7.70
CA VAL A 64 -2.68 11.40 7.54
C VAL A 64 -2.25 10.44 6.43
N ARG A 65 -1.40 10.90 5.51
CA ARG A 65 -0.79 10.07 4.46
C ARG A 65 0.52 9.46 4.95
N TYR A 66 0.70 8.20 4.60
CA TYR A 66 1.82 7.35 4.96
C TYR A 66 2.39 6.68 3.72
N GLY A 67 3.68 6.35 3.77
CA GLY A 67 4.31 5.56 2.73
C GLY A 67 5.36 4.63 3.28
N ARG A 68 5.55 3.50 2.61
CA ARG A 68 6.58 2.53 2.94
C ARG A 68 7.23 2.01 1.66
N THR A 69 8.54 1.87 1.69
CA THR A 69 9.29 1.18 0.64
C THR A 69 9.61 -0.23 1.11
N LEU A 70 9.17 -1.22 0.34
CA LEU A 70 9.40 -2.64 0.62
C LEU A 70 10.73 -3.05 -0.01
N LEU A 71 11.67 -3.52 0.81
CA LEU A 71 12.94 -4.07 0.38
C LEU A 71 12.94 -5.59 0.64
N PRO A 72 13.52 -6.42 -0.24
CA PRO A 72 14.30 -6.04 -1.43
C PRO A 72 13.46 -5.85 -2.71
N SER A 73 12.13 -6.01 -2.67
CA SER A 73 11.26 -5.93 -3.87
C SER A 73 11.23 -4.55 -4.54
N ALA A 74 11.72 -3.50 -3.85
CA ALA A 74 11.74 -2.12 -4.30
C ALA A 74 10.33 -1.66 -4.76
N ILE A 75 9.31 -2.00 -4.00
CA ILE A 75 7.93 -1.52 -4.21
C ILE A 75 7.65 -0.38 -3.24
N ARG A 76 7.08 0.72 -3.74
CA ARG A 76 6.55 1.81 -2.93
C ARG A 76 5.05 1.60 -2.73
N VAL A 77 4.60 1.68 -1.48
CA VAL A 77 3.19 1.70 -1.10
C VAL A 77 2.87 3.06 -0.49
N GLU A 78 1.77 3.66 -0.90
CA GLU A 78 1.23 4.86 -0.31
C GLU A 78 -0.23 4.69 0.07
N TYR A 79 -0.56 5.15 1.26
CA TYR A 79 -1.90 5.05 1.80
C TYR A 79 -2.21 6.22 2.73
N ALA A 80 -3.47 6.35 3.10
CA ALA A 80 -3.95 7.39 3.98
C ALA A 80 -4.81 6.79 5.09
N VAL A 81 -4.66 7.25 6.31
CA VAL A 81 -5.34 6.73 7.50
C VAL A 81 -6.24 7.83 8.06
N HIS A 82 -7.53 7.53 8.25
CA HIS A 82 -8.42 8.46 8.94
C HIS A 82 -8.05 8.52 10.43
N ASN A 83 -8.08 9.70 11.04
CA ASN A 83 -7.66 9.85 12.43
C ASN A 83 -8.67 9.23 13.41
N GLU A 84 -9.96 9.44 13.17
CA GLU A 84 -11.03 8.96 14.07
C GLU A 84 -11.68 7.62 13.66
N LYS A 85 -11.83 7.36 12.35
CA LYS A 85 -12.45 6.15 11.84
C LYS A 85 -11.38 5.10 11.58
N PRO A 86 -11.63 3.80 11.87
CA PRO A 86 -10.72 2.73 11.52
C PRO A 86 -10.81 2.45 10.01
N PHE A 87 -10.32 3.38 9.21
CA PHE A 87 -10.33 3.30 7.75
C PHE A 87 -8.98 3.69 7.15
N VAL A 88 -8.53 2.89 6.17
CA VAL A 88 -7.33 3.12 5.37
C VAL A 88 -7.69 3.17 3.89
N TRP A 89 -7.17 4.17 3.19
CA TRP A 89 -7.22 4.24 1.74
C TRP A 89 -5.86 3.90 1.14
N LEU A 90 -5.74 2.78 0.45
CA LEU A 90 -4.61 2.51 -0.44
C LEU A 90 -4.72 3.44 -1.64
N SER A 91 -3.72 4.31 -1.80
CA SER A 91 -3.74 5.41 -2.78
C SER A 91 -2.85 5.15 -3.99
N ALA A 92 -1.75 4.42 -3.79
CA ALA A 92 -0.85 4.06 -4.86
C ALA A 92 0.07 2.90 -4.44
N ILE A 93 0.44 2.07 -5.42
CA ILE A 93 1.42 0.99 -5.26
C ILE A 93 2.20 0.84 -6.56
N TRP A 94 3.53 0.97 -6.53
CA TRP A 94 4.31 0.89 -7.77
C TRP A 94 5.74 0.41 -7.53
N ALA A 95 6.33 -0.14 -8.57
CA ALA A 95 7.72 -0.55 -8.61
C ALA A 95 8.65 0.66 -8.73
N LEU A 96 9.69 0.70 -7.90
CA LEU A 96 10.80 1.64 -8.02
C LEU A 96 11.87 1.07 -8.97
N PRO A 97 12.78 1.91 -9.50
CA PRO A 97 13.93 1.43 -10.27
C PRO A 97 14.71 0.32 -9.54
N GLY A 98 15.04 -0.76 -10.24
CA GLY A 98 15.70 -1.94 -9.68
C GLY A 98 14.75 -3.01 -9.13
N SER A 99 13.43 -2.75 -9.08
CA SER A 99 12.43 -3.75 -8.74
C SER A 99 12.34 -4.85 -9.81
N PRO A 100 12.14 -6.12 -9.43
CA PRO A 100 11.80 -7.17 -10.39
C PRO A 100 10.41 -6.97 -11.02
N PHE A 101 9.63 -5.98 -10.58
CA PHE A 101 8.30 -5.62 -11.10
C PHE A 101 8.28 -4.31 -11.90
N ALA A 102 9.44 -3.69 -12.16
CA ALA A 102 9.57 -2.47 -12.97
C ALA A 102 9.55 -2.75 -14.48
#